data_AF-A0A965EJ83-F1
#
_entry.id   AF-A0A965EJ83-F1
#
_cell.length_a   1.000
_cell.length_b   1.000
_cell.length_c   1.000
_cell.angle_alpha   90.00
_cell.angle_beta   90.00
_cell.angle_gamma   90.00
#
_symmetry.space_group_name_H-M   'P 1'
#
loop_
_entity.id
_entity.type
_entity.pdbx_description
1 polymer ?
#
loop_
_entity_poly.entity_id
_entity_poly.type
_entity_poly.pdbx_seq_one_letter_code
_entity_poly.pdbx_strand_id
1 'polypeptide(L)'
;MKKAAYAFGGLVVFLVAAALIVPGLIDWHSYKSEISAEAKKVTGRTLEIAGDLELGILPTPHVRASDIRFANAPGAAAPHMATLKELRAVYAKQGWPDAMHAYTDMHDWGDMLVEAGFAEPVMDMETLTLTYASAERLIADLRDYGGNAARQRFQGLRGKQWRAQLIDAIEADVPRTHDGQLQVTVEVIYGHAIKPELKVPMQGTTHVALTDMRAMLGQTPKKSA
;
A
#
# COMPACT_ATOMS: atom_id res chain seq x y z
N MET A 1 55.98 -8.47 18.34
CA MET A 1 54.91 -8.66 17.32
C MET A 1 53.55 -9.05 17.91
N LYS A 2 53.45 -9.94 18.92
CA LYS A 2 52.14 -10.34 19.51
C LYS A 2 51.33 -9.19 20.14
N LYS A 3 51.97 -8.23 20.81
CA LYS A 3 51.29 -7.07 21.42
C LYS A 3 50.59 -6.15 20.40
N ALA A 4 51.16 -6.02 19.20
CA ALA A 4 50.56 -5.23 18.12
C ALA A 4 49.33 -5.92 17.52
N ALA A 5 49.33 -7.26 17.44
CA ALA A 5 48.20 -8.04 16.97
C ALA A 5 47.00 -7.95 17.94
N TYR A 6 47.23 -7.99 19.25
CA TYR A 6 46.17 -7.81 20.25
C TYR A 6 45.62 -6.37 20.27
N ALA A 7 46.48 -5.36 20.08
CA ALA A 7 46.06 -3.97 19.96
C ALA A 7 45.18 -3.73 18.72
N PHE A 8 45.53 -4.34 17.58
CA PHE A 8 44.73 -4.26 16.37
C PHE A 8 43.40 -5.01 16.52
N GLY A 9 43.41 -6.21 17.07
CA GLY A 9 42.19 -6.97 17.36
C GLY A 9 41.25 -6.23 18.31
N GLY A 10 41.79 -5.61 19.36
CA GLY A 10 41.02 -4.79 20.29
C GLY A 10 40.39 -3.56 19.62
N LEU A 11 41.12 -2.88 18.73
CA LEU A 11 40.61 -1.74 17.96
C LEU A 11 39.46 -2.16 17.04
N VAL A 12 39.58 -3.29 16.34
CA VAL A 12 38.52 -3.80 15.46
C VAL A 12 37.27 -4.15 16.26
N VAL A 13 37.41 -4.84 17.40
CA VAL A 13 36.28 -5.17 18.27
C VAL A 13 35.63 -3.91 18.84
N PHE A 14 36.43 -2.91 19.23
CA PHE A 14 35.92 -1.62 19.71
C PHE A 14 35.15 -0.87 18.61
N LEU A 15 35.67 -0.83 17.38
CA LEU A 15 34.99 -0.19 16.25
C LEU A 15 33.69 -0.90 15.88
N VAL A 16 33.65 -2.23 15.94
CA VAL A 16 32.42 -3.02 15.72
C VAL A 16 31.42 -2.78 16.84
N ALA A 17 31.86 -2.79 18.11
CA ALA A 17 31.00 -2.49 19.25
C ALA A 17 30.45 -1.05 19.18
N ALA A 18 31.30 -0.07 18.81
CA ALA A 18 30.87 1.30 18.61
C ALA A 18 29.85 1.41 17.45
N ALA A 19 30.08 0.73 16.33
CA ALA A 19 29.14 0.70 15.21
C ALA A 19 27.80 0.04 15.56
N LEU A 20 27.75 -0.84 16.57
CA LEU A 20 26.52 -1.48 17.06
C LEU A 20 25.80 -0.67 18.15
N ILE A 21 26.54 0.01 19.01
CA ILE A 21 25.99 0.71 20.18
C ILE A 21 25.62 2.17 19.83
N VAL A 22 26.45 2.86 19.04
CA VAL A 22 26.27 4.28 18.72
C VAL A 22 24.96 4.56 17.96
N PRO A 23 24.49 3.73 17.01
CA PRO A 23 23.20 3.96 16.36
C PRO A 23 22.02 3.95 17.33
N GLY A 24 22.08 3.16 18.41
CA GLY A 24 21.02 3.12 19.43
C GLY A 24 21.01 4.32 20.38
N LEU A 25 22.09 5.11 20.39
CA LEU A 25 22.24 6.31 21.22
C LEU A 25 21.90 7.62 20.47
N ILE A 26 21.65 7.54 19.17
CA ILE A 26 21.28 8.69 18.33
C ILE A 26 19.76 8.78 18.25
N ASP A 27 19.21 9.94 18.61
CA ASP A 27 17.77 10.21 18.51
C ASP A 27 17.39 10.48 17.04
N TRP A 28 17.19 9.39 16.30
CA TRP A 28 16.80 9.38 14.88
C TRP A 28 15.51 10.14 14.60
N HIS A 29 14.73 10.48 15.63
CA HIS A 29 13.56 11.34 15.52
C HIS A 29 13.90 12.74 14.97
N SER A 30 15.14 13.19 15.18
CA SER A 30 15.65 14.50 14.74
C SER A 30 15.94 14.59 13.24
N TYR A 31 16.19 13.45 12.58
CA TYR A 31 16.59 13.40 11.16
C TYR A 31 15.41 13.12 10.21
N LYS A 32 14.20 12.96 10.76
CA LYS A 32 12.97 12.74 9.98
C LYS A 32 12.72 13.85 8.95
N SER A 33 13.10 15.10 9.22
CA SER A 33 12.90 16.25 8.32
C SER A 33 13.87 16.29 7.14
N GLU A 34 15.10 15.79 7.30
CA GLU A 34 16.10 15.74 6.20
C GLU A 34 15.86 14.54 5.29
N ILE A 35 15.49 13.39 5.87
CA ILE A 35 15.18 12.17 5.10
C ILE A 35 13.93 12.37 4.24
N SER A 36 12.92 13.06 4.77
CA SER A 36 11.71 13.42 4.01
C SER A 36 11.98 14.48 2.93
N ALA A 37 12.92 15.41 3.16
CA ALA A 37 13.33 16.40 2.17
C ALA A 37 14.09 15.76 0.98
N GLU A 38 14.98 14.80 1.24
CA GLU A 38 15.75 14.14 0.18
C GLU A 38 14.91 13.09 -0.57
N ALA A 39 13.99 12.39 0.12
CA ALA A 39 13.02 11.49 -0.50
C ALA A 39 12.08 12.23 -1.47
N LYS A 40 11.63 13.45 -1.11
CA LYS A 40 10.81 14.33 -1.97
C LYS A 40 11.54 14.75 -3.24
N LYS A 41 12.86 14.91 -3.16
CA LYS A 41 13.73 15.34 -4.26
C LYS A 41 13.93 14.26 -5.33
N VAL A 42 13.97 12.99 -4.91
CA VAL A 42 14.18 11.83 -5.79
C VAL A 42 12.86 11.24 -6.31
N THR A 43 11.79 11.31 -5.52
CA THR A 43 10.52 10.61 -5.82
C THR A 43 9.34 11.52 -6.14
N GLY A 44 9.46 12.83 -5.91
CA GLY A 44 8.41 13.82 -6.24
C GLY A 44 7.16 13.76 -5.37
N ARG A 45 7.15 12.98 -4.27
CA ARG A 45 5.99 12.82 -3.36
C ARG A 45 6.37 13.02 -1.89
N THR A 46 5.43 13.51 -1.09
CA THR A 46 5.61 13.71 0.36
C THR A 46 5.22 12.43 1.10
N LEU A 47 6.21 11.77 1.71
CA LEU A 47 6.01 10.57 2.53
C LEU A 47 5.77 10.99 4.00
N GLU A 48 4.62 10.63 4.58
CA GLU A 48 4.35 10.80 6.01
C GLU A 48 4.37 9.43 6.71
N ILE A 49 5.30 9.25 7.64
CA ILE A 49 5.45 8.00 8.40
C ILE A 49 4.81 8.24 9.77
N ALA A 50 3.58 7.75 9.97
CA ALA A 50 2.78 8.00 11.17
C ALA A 50 2.97 6.94 12.28
N GLY A 51 3.57 5.79 11.98
CA GLY A 51 3.85 4.73 12.96
C GLY A 51 5.34 4.51 13.26
N ASP A 52 5.60 3.56 14.15
CA ASP A 52 6.95 3.23 14.64
C ASP A 52 7.83 2.65 13.52
N LEU A 53 9.07 3.13 13.47
CA LEU A 53 10.09 2.70 12.51
C LEU A 53 11.04 1.72 13.21
N GLU A 54 10.93 0.43 12.90
CA GLU A 54 11.79 -0.60 13.47
C GLU A 54 12.93 -0.93 12.50
N LEU A 55 14.17 -0.69 12.94
CA LEU A 55 15.39 -0.99 12.18
C LEU A 55 16.04 -2.24 12.76
N GLY A 56 15.95 -3.36 12.05
CA GLY A 56 16.62 -4.61 12.43
C GLY A 56 17.86 -4.84 11.58
N ILE A 57 19.04 -4.99 12.18
CA ILE A 57 20.32 -4.99 11.46
C ILE A 57 20.88 -6.40 11.15
N LEU A 58 20.35 -7.50 11.72
CA LEU A 58 20.84 -8.87 11.45
C LEU A 58 19.73 -9.95 11.50
N PRO A 59 19.87 -11.08 10.79
CA PRO A 59 20.90 -11.42 9.78
C PRO A 59 20.67 -10.75 8.41
N THR A 60 19.49 -10.19 8.17
CA THR A 60 19.18 -9.34 7.02
C THR A 60 18.74 -7.96 7.53
N PRO A 61 19.41 -6.87 7.10
CA PRO A 61 18.97 -5.53 7.46
C PRO A 61 17.56 -5.30 6.92
N HIS A 62 16.61 -4.97 7.78
CA HIS A 62 15.23 -4.65 7.41
C HIS A 62 14.77 -3.38 8.10
N VAL A 63 13.99 -2.59 7.37
CA VAL A 63 13.27 -1.44 7.88
C VAL A 63 11.80 -1.80 7.87
N ARG A 64 11.17 -1.88 9.03
CA ARG A 64 9.74 -2.16 9.16
C ARG A 64 9.06 -0.89 9.67
N ALA A 65 8.32 -0.21 8.80
CA ALA A 65 7.49 0.91 9.19
C ALA A 65 6.03 0.46 9.17
N SER A 66 5.35 0.59 10.31
CA SER A 66 3.93 0.31 10.41
C SER A 66 3.15 1.58 10.07
N ASP A 67 2.08 1.49 9.27
CA ASP A 67 1.22 2.64 8.90
C ASP A 67 1.96 3.70 8.04
N ILE A 68 2.63 3.25 6.96
CA ILE A 68 3.19 4.14 5.94
C ILE A 68 2.02 4.67 5.11
N ARG A 69 1.76 5.99 5.17
CA ARG A 69 0.75 6.64 4.33
C ARG A 69 1.44 7.63 3.42
N PHE A 70 1.27 7.46 2.11
CA PHE A 70 1.71 8.48 1.17
C PHE A 70 0.74 9.66 1.26
N ALA A 71 1.25 10.87 1.53
CA ALA A 71 0.40 12.04 1.53
C ALA A 71 -0.03 12.33 0.08
N ASN A 72 -1.35 12.44 -0.11
CA ASN A 72 -1.95 12.75 -1.41
C ASN A 72 -1.38 14.05 -2.00
N ALA A 73 -1.10 14.04 -3.30
CA ALA A 73 -0.66 15.23 -4.02
C ALA A 73 -1.71 16.35 -3.93
N PRO A 74 -1.34 17.64 -3.95
CA PRO A 74 -2.30 18.74 -3.98
C PRO A 74 -3.07 18.66 -5.31
N GLY A 75 -4.30 18.12 -5.26
CA GLY A 75 -5.13 17.87 -6.44
C GLY A 75 -5.73 16.46 -6.57
N ALA A 76 -5.38 15.51 -5.70
CA ALA A 76 -6.05 14.21 -5.67
C ALA A 76 -7.45 14.33 -5.04
N ALA A 77 -8.47 14.37 -5.88
CA ALA A 77 -9.87 14.49 -5.48
C ALA A 77 -10.44 13.14 -4.99
N ALA A 78 -10.11 12.74 -3.75
CA ALA A 78 -11.04 12.12 -2.79
C ALA A 78 -10.30 11.60 -1.54
N PRO A 79 -10.66 12.05 -0.32
CA PRO A 79 -10.11 11.54 0.94
C PRO A 79 -10.70 10.20 1.44
N HIS A 80 -11.75 9.66 0.81
CA HIS A 80 -12.42 8.42 1.26
C HIS A 80 -13.00 7.63 0.08
N MET A 81 -12.51 6.41 -0.14
CA MET A 81 -13.05 5.47 -1.12
C MET A 81 -14.30 4.79 -0.57
N ALA A 82 -15.41 4.91 -1.30
CA ALA A 82 -16.70 4.39 -0.86
C ALA A 82 -17.57 4.14 -2.08
N THR A 83 -17.66 2.89 -2.52
CA THR A 83 -18.39 2.43 -3.72
C THR A 83 -19.93 2.54 -3.64
N LEU A 84 -20.54 3.13 -2.63
CA LEU A 84 -21.99 3.43 -2.58
C LEU A 84 -22.18 4.64 -1.66
N LYS A 85 -21.59 5.78 -2.03
CA LYS A 85 -21.49 6.97 -1.16
C LYS A 85 -22.87 7.42 -0.69
N GLU A 86 -23.85 7.35 -1.58
CA GLU A 86 -25.23 7.75 -1.32
C GLU A 86 -25.84 6.90 -0.21
N LEU A 87 -25.69 5.56 -0.28
CA LEU A 87 -26.24 4.68 0.74
C LEU A 87 -25.54 4.84 2.10
N ARG A 88 -24.23 5.10 2.12
CA ARG A 88 -23.52 5.45 3.36
C ARG A 88 -24.07 6.73 3.96
N ALA A 89 -24.32 7.75 3.15
CA ALA A 89 -24.89 9.01 3.60
C ALA A 89 -26.29 8.81 4.21
N VAL A 90 -27.14 7.98 3.60
CA VAL A 90 -28.44 7.60 4.17
C VAL A 90 -28.28 6.98 5.56
N TYR A 91 -27.42 5.97 5.70
CA TYR A 91 -27.20 5.30 6.99
C TYR A 91 -26.63 6.24 8.04
N ALA A 92 -25.64 7.06 7.68
CA ALA A 92 -25.04 8.04 8.57
C ALA A 92 -26.07 9.06 9.07
N LYS A 93 -26.94 9.57 8.18
CA LYS A 93 -28.00 10.51 8.53
C LYS A 93 -29.04 9.91 9.48
N GLN A 94 -29.33 8.62 9.34
CA GLN A 94 -30.24 7.89 10.23
C GLN A 94 -29.58 7.44 11.55
N GLY A 95 -28.27 7.68 11.72
CA GLY A 95 -27.51 7.21 12.88
C GLY A 95 -27.39 5.68 12.93
N TRP A 96 -27.45 5.01 11.78
CA TRP A 96 -27.32 3.56 11.68
C TRP A 96 -25.84 3.16 11.55
N PRO A 97 -25.46 1.94 11.99
CA PRO A 97 -24.12 1.41 11.78
C PRO A 97 -23.82 1.19 10.29
N ASP A 98 -22.55 1.11 9.92
CA ASP A 98 -22.09 1.07 8.52
C ASP A 98 -22.94 0.18 7.60
N ALA A 99 -23.38 0.76 6.47
CA ALA A 99 -24.20 0.08 5.47
C ALA A 99 -23.45 -1.02 4.70
N MET A 100 -22.11 -1.00 4.72
CA MET A 100 -21.24 -1.87 3.94
C MET A 100 -19.80 -1.88 4.48
N HIS A 101 -19.00 -2.86 4.07
CA HIS A 101 -17.58 -2.95 4.44
C HIS A 101 -16.76 -1.76 3.89
N ALA A 102 -15.61 -1.47 4.50
CA ALA A 102 -14.65 -0.51 3.95
C ALA A 102 -13.99 -1.15 2.72
N TYR A 103 -13.95 -0.44 1.59
CA TYR A 103 -13.33 -0.96 0.38
C TYR A 103 -11.86 -0.54 0.34
N THR A 104 -11.00 -1.46 -0.11
CA THR A 104 -9.56 -1.27 -0.27
C THR A 104 -9.27 -0.27 -1.40
N ASP A 105 -8.26 0.59 -1.20
CA ASP A 105 -7.86 1.59 -2.21
C ASP A 105 -7.17 0.92 -3.42
N MET A 106 -7.22 1.55 -4.59
CA MET A 106 -6.47 1.09 -5.77
C MET A 106 -4.96 1.01 -5.50
N HIS A 107 -4.42 1.91 -4.68
CA HIS A 107 -3.00 1.90 -4.30
C HIS A 107 -2.70 0.72 -3.39
N ASP A 108 -3.57 0.47 -2.41
CA ASP A 108 -3.45 -0.68 -1.51
C ASP A 108 -3.49 -1.99 -2.30
N TRP A 109 -4.37 -2.11 -3.31
CA TRP A 109 -4.39 -3.26 -4.21
C TRP A 109 -3.06 -3.42 -4.96
N GLY A 110 -2.48 -2.32 -5.45
CA GLY A 110 -1.17 -2.32 -6.09
C GLY A 110 -0.06 -2.80 -5.15
N ASP A 111 -0.01 -2.24 -3.95
CA ASP A 111 0.99 -2.60 -2.93
C ASP A 111 0.84 -4.07 -2.49
N MET A 112 -0.40 -4.54 -2.30
CA MET A 112 -0.68 -5.95 -1.99
C MET A 112 -0.24 -6.89 -3.12
N LEU A 113 -0.35 -6.49 -4.38
CA LEU A 113 0.16 -7.27 -5.51
C LEU A 113 1.69 -7.33 -5.51
N VAL A 114 2.38 -6.22 -5.23
CA VAL A 114 3.85 -6.20 -5.08
C VAL A 114 4.28 -7.09 -3.91
N GLU A 115 3.63 -6.97 -2.76
CA GLU A 115 3.93 -7.79 -1.58
C GLU A 115 3.72 -9.28 -1.85
N ALA A 116 2.70 -9.63 -2.64
CA ALA A 116 2.46 -10.99 -3.10
C ALA A 116 3.46 -11.51 -4.16
N GLY A 117 4.45 -10.69 -4.54
CA GLY A 117 5.52 -11.05 -5.48
C GLY A 117 5.14 -10.90 -6.96
N PHE A 118 4.05 -10.19 -7.26
CA PHE A 118 3.77 -9.75 -8.63
C PHE A 118 4.62 -8.52 -8.96
N ALA A 119 4.98 -8.40 -10.23
CA ALA A 119 5.69 -7.26 -10.80
C ALA A 119 4.74 -6.42 -11.67
N GLU A 120 5.08 -5.14 -11.78
CA GLU A 120 4.40 -4.18 -12.67
C GLU A 120 2.87 -4.15 -12.50
N PRO A 121 2.34 -3.96 -11.27
CA PRO A 121 0.91 -3.77 -11.10
C PRO A 121 0.48 -2.44 -11.72
N VAL A 122 -0.49 -2.52 -12.62
CA VAL A 122 -1.19 -1.37 -13.18
C VAL A 122 -2.64 -1.48 -12.74
N MET A 123 -3.08 -0.54 -11.92
CA MET A 123 -4.44 -0.44 -11.40
C MET A 123 -5.13 0.76 -12.03
N ASP A 124 -6.41 0.61 -12.35
CA ASP A 124 -7.30 1.68 -12.82
C ASP A 124 -8.63 1.61 -12.05
N MET A 125 -9.36 2.72 -12.03
CA MET A 125 -10.62 2.85 -11.33
C MET A 125 -11.63 3.60 -12.20
N GLU A 126 -12.79 2.98 -12.39
CA GLU A 126 -13.92 3.60 -13.05
C GLU A 126 -15.05 3.85 -12.05
N THR A 127 -15.71 5.00 -12.17
CA THR A 127 -16.91 5.33 -11.40
C THR A 127 -18.15 5.13 -12.27
N LEU A 128 -18.94 4.10 -11.98
CA LEU A 128 -20.20 3.82 -12.65
C LEU A 128 -21.37 4.44 -11.88
N THR A 129 -22.30 5.06 -12.60
CA THR A 129 -23.58 5.49 -12.02
C THR A 129 -24.66 4.50 -12.39
N LEU A 130 -25.20 3.82 -11.40
CA LEU A 130 -26.29 2.86 -11.54
C LEU A 130 -27.62 3.54 -11.24
N THR A 131 -28.62 3.26 -12.07
CA THR A 131 -29.97 3.82 -11.92
C THR A 131 -30.96 2.73 -11.53
N TYR A 132 -31.82 3.02 -10.55
CA TYR A 132 -32.81 2.10 -10.02
C TYR A 132 -34.21 2.71 -10.06
N ALA A 133 -35.20 1.92 -10.48
CA ALA A 133 -36.59 2.35 -10.51
C ALA A 133 -37.20 2.57 -9.12
N SER A 134 -36.72 1.85 -8.10
CA SER A 134 -37.15 2.00 -6.71
C SER A 134 -36.08 1.51 -5.72
N ALA A 135 -36.23 1.93 -4.46
CA ALA A 135 -35.40 1.50 -3.35
C ALA A 135 -35.48 -0.01 -3.12
N GLU A 136 -36.64 -0.64 -3.34
CA GLU A 136 -36.76 -2.09 -3.21
C GLU A 136 -35.89 -2.82 -4.23
N ARG A 137 -35.82 -2.33 -5.47
CA ARG A 137 -34.97 -2.95 -6.49
C ARG A 137 -33.49 -2.81 -6.13
N LEU A 138 -33.08 -1.62 -5.69
CA LEU A 138 -31.73 -1.37 -5.18
C LEU A 138 -31.38 -2.32 -4.03
N ILE A 139 -32.24 -2.40 -3.00
CA ILE A 139 -32.02 -3.29 -1.84
C ILE A 139 -31.98 -4.75 -2.27
N ALA A 140 -32.82 -5.17 -3.21
CA ALA A 140 -32.82 -6.54 -3.72
C ALA A 140 -31.48 -6.90 -4.38
N ASP A 141 -31.00 -6.05 -5.30
CA ASP A 141 -29.70 -6.30 -5.97
C ASP A 141 -28.54 -6.29 -4.97
N LEU A 142 -28.54 -5.36 -4.00
CA LEU A 142 -27.51 -5.35 -2.95
C LEU A 142 -27.52 -6.63 -2.11
N ARG A 143 -28.68 -7.28 -1.90
CA ARG A 143 -28.77 -8.57 -1.21
C ARG A 143 -28.21 -9.69 -2.07
N ASP A 144 -28.47 -9.68 -3.37
CA ASP A 144 -27.94 -10.66 -4.31
C ASP A 144 -26.41 -10.55 -4.44
N TYR A 145 -25.85 -9.35 -4.29
CA TYR A 145 -24.40 -9.09 -4.24
C TYR A 145 -23.75 -9.38 -2.87
N GLY A 146 -24.46 -10.00 -1.93
CA GLY A 146 -23.90 -10.43 -0.64
C GLY A 146 -24.28 -9.57 0.56
N GLY A 147 -25.06 -8.51 0.37
CA GLY A 147 -25.61 -7.69 1.44
C GLY A 147 -24.55 -6.93 2.25
N ASN A 148 -24.86 -6.63 3.52
CA ASN A 148 -23.99 -5.83 4.37
C ASN A 148 -22.97 -6.71 5.11
N ALA A 149 -21.71 -6.67 4.66
CA ALA A 149 -20.56 -7.34 5.26
C ALA A 149 -19.75 -6.48 6.25
N ALA A 150 -20.26 -5.30 6.67
CA ALA A 150 -19.55 -4.45 7.62
C ALA A 150 -19.34 -5.16 8.97
N ARG A 151 -18.14 -5.02 9.55
CA ARG A 151 -17.81 -5.60 10.87
C ARG A 151 -18.69 -5.03 11.97
N GLN A 152 -19.02 -3.74 11.89
CA GLN A 152 -19.83 -3.03 12.86
C GLN A 152 -21.31 -2.94 12.44
N ARG A 153 -21.80 -3.81 11.55
CA ARG A 153 -23.22 -3.85 11.17
C ARG A 153 -24.12 -4.14 12.38
N PHE A 154 -25.43 -3.91 12.22
CA PHE A 154 -26.42 -4.31 13.21
C PHE A 154 -26.23 -5.77 13.68
N GLN A 155 -26.20 -5.95 15.00
CA GLN A 155 -26.12 -7.25 15.67
C GLN A 155 -27.53 -7.86 15.76
N GLY A 156 -27.97 -8.52 14.69
CA GLY A 156 -29.24 -9.26 14.66
C GLY A 156 -30.08 -9.05 13.39
N LEU A 157 -31.17 -9.80 13.28
CA LEU A 157 -32.14 -9.67 12.19
C LEU A 157 -32.98 -8.40 12.35
N ARG A 158 -33.23 -7.69 11.24
CA ARG A 158 -34.08 -6.51 11.22
C ARG A 158 -35.51 -6.88 10.85
N GLY A 159 -36.48 -6.29 11.55
CA GLY A 159 -37.91 -6.51 11.31
C GLY A 159 -38.46 -5.71 10.13
N LYS A 160 -39.72 -5.99 9.78
CA LYS A 160 -40.44 -5.34 8.66
C LYS A 160 -40.51 -3.81 8.80
N GLN A 161 -40.69 -3.31 10.02
CA GLN A 161 -40.74 -1.87 10.30
C GLN A 161 -39.43 -1.16 9.91
N TRP A 162 -38.29 -1.78 10.25
CA TRP A 162 -37.00 -1.21 9.85
C TRP A 162 -36.79 -1.27 8.34
N ARG A 163 -37.26 -2.32 7.68
CA ARG A 163 -37.20 -2.39 6.21
C ARG A 163 -38.00 -1.25 5.57
N ALA A 164 -39.19 -0.92 6.10
CA ALA A 164 -39.97 0.23 5.63
C ALA A 164 -39.21 1.55 5.82
N GLN A 165 -38.64 1.76 7.02
CA GLN A 165 -37.80 2.94 7.31
C GLN A 165 -36.59 3.05 6.38
N LEU A 166 -35.94 1.94 6.05
CA LEU A 166 -34.82 1.92 5.10
C LEU A 166 -35.27 2.35 3.70
N ILE A 167 -36.40 1.83 3.23
CA ILE A 167 -36.98 2.20 1.93
C ILE A 167 -37.29 3.69 1.91
N ASP A 168 -38.03 4.19 2.90
CA ASP A 168 -38.42 5.60 2.98
C ASP A 168 -37.18 6.51 3.02
N ALA A 169 -36.14 6.13 3.76
CA ALA A 169 -34.90 6.88 3.84
C ALA A 169 -34.15 6.90 2.49
N ILE A 170 -34.09 5.78 1.78
CA ILE A 170 -33.45 5.71 0.46
C ILE A 170 -34.23 6.56 -0.55
N GLU A 171 -35.55 6.43 -0.60
CA GLU A 171 -36.40 7.16 -1.56
C GLU A 171 -36.35 8.68 -1.36
N ALA A 172 -36.09 9.13 -0.13
CA ALA A 172 -35.99 10.54 0.24
C ALA A 172 -34.59 11.14 0.03
N ASP A 173 -33.53 10.39 0.32
CA ASP A 173 -32.18 10.95 0.45
C ASP A 173 -31.22 10.56 -0.69
N VAL A 174 -31.53 9.52 -1.47
CA VAL A 174 -30.72 9.15 -2.63
C VAL A 174 -31.08 10.07 -3.82
N PRO A 175 -30.08 10.67 -4.50
CA PRO A 175 -30.31 11.52 -5.67
C PRO A 175 -31.10 10.81 -6.77
N ARG A 176 -31.80 11.59 -7.59
CA ARG A 176 -32.56 11.06 -8.73
C ARG A 176 -32.09 11.63 -10.06
N THR A 177 -32.23 10.81 -11.10
CA THR A 177 -32.14 11.26 -12.50
C THR A 177 -33.27 12.26 -12.79
N HIS A 178 -33.16 12.97 -13.90
CA HIS A 178 -34.26 13.76 -14.44
C HIS A 178 -35.54 12.93 -14.70
N ASP A 179 -35.39 11.64 -14.98
CA ASP A 179 -36.49 10.69 -15.20
C ASP A 179 -37.05 10.10 -13.90
N GLY A 180 -36.57 10.57 -12.73
CA GLY A 180 -37.07 10.16 -11.41
C GLY A 180 -36.51 8.83 -10.88
N GLN A 181 -35.52 8.22 -11.55
CA GLN A 181 -34.87 7.00 -11.05
C GLN A 181 -33.82 7.33 -10.00
N LEU A 182 -33.67 6.50 -8.98
CA LEU A 182 -32.61 6.64 -7.98
C LEU A 182 -31.24 6.45 -8.62
N GLN A 183 -30.27 7.30 -8.30
CA GLN A 183 -28.89 7.23 -8.76
C GLN A 183 -27.97 6.84 -7.62
N VAL A 184 -27.21 5.77 -7.82
CA VAL A 184 -26.19 5.33 -6.87
C VAL A 184 -24.90 5.11 -7.61
N THR A 185 -23.79 5.53 -7.02
CA THR A 185 -22.48 5.50 -7.67
C THR A 185 -21.64 4.36 -7.09
N VAL A 186 -21.11 3.51 -7.98
CA VAL A 186 -20.17 2.44 -7.65
C VAL A 186 -18.80 2.67 -8.29
N GLU A 187 -17.74 2.36 -7.56
CA GLU A 187 -16.37 2.37 -8.08
C GLU A 187 -15.99 0.93 -8.43
N VAL A 188 -15.45 0.74 -9.63
CA VAL A 188 -14.94 -0.54 -10.12
C VAL A 188 -13.44 -0.40 -10.31
N ILE A 189 -12.69 -1.08 -9.46
CA ILE A 189 -11.23 -1.13 -9.54
C ILE A 189 -10.86 -2.38 -10.33
N TYR A 190 -10.06 -2.20 -11.36
CA TYR A 190 -9.52 -3.29 -12.16
C TYR A 190 -8.03 -3.06 -12.40
N GLY A 191 -7.31 -4.11 -12.72
CA GLY A 191 -5.88 -3.98 -12.95
C GLY A 191 -5.27 -5.26 -13.44
N HIS A 192 -3.99 -5.17 -13.79
CA HIS A 192 -3.19 -6.30 -14.21
C HIS A 192 -1.83 -6.27 -13.51
N ALA A 193 -1.27 -7.45 -13.30
CA ALA A 193 0.09 -7.61 -12.81
C ALA A 193 0.70 -8.90 -13.37
N ILE A 194 2.02 -8.93 -13.49
CA ILE A 194 2.76 -10.07 -14.05
C ILE A 194 3.40 -10.84 -12.90
N LYS A 195 3.30 -12.17 -12.89
CA LYS A 195 4.08 -12.99 -11.96
C LYS A 195 5.40 -13.38 -12.62
N PRO A 196 6.54 -12.78 -12.25
CA PRO A 196 7.82 -13.14 -12.85
C PRO A 196 8.23 -14.55 -12.40
N GLU A 197 8.97 -15.25 -13.25
CA GLU A 197 9.68 -16.45 -12.82
C GLU A 197 10.68 -16.08 -11.72
N LEU A 198 10.72 -16.91 -10.66
CA LEU A 198 11.67 -16.73 -9.58
C LEU A 198 13.09 -16.82 -10.17
N LYS A 199 13.76 -15.69 -10.30
CA LYS A 199 15.18 -15.69 -10.65
C LYS A 199 15.92 -16.29 -9.46
N VAL A 200 16.39 -17.54 -9.61
CA VAL A 200 17.39 -18.12 -8.70
C VAL A 200 18.49 -17.06 -8.56
N PRO A 201 18.84 -16.62 -7.33
CA PRO A 201 19.84 -15.59 -7.17
C PRO A 201 21.13 -16.07 -7.85
N MET A 202 21.46 -15.43 -8.98
CA MET A 202 22.75 -15.64 -9.61
C MET A 202 23.78 -15.23 -8.57
N GLN A 203 24.60 -16.18 -8.13
CA GLN A 203 25.71 -15.90 -7.22
C GLN A 203 26.47 -14.69 -7.78
N GLY A 204 26.54 -13.59 -7.02
CA GLY A 204 27.18 -12.33 -7.40
C GLY A 204 28.70 -12.42 -7.57
N THR A 205 29.22 -13.61 -7.80
CA THR A 205 30.63 -13.90 -8.01
C THR A 205 30.78 -14.66 -9.32
N THR A 206 31.17 -13.94 -10.37
CA THR A 206 31.76 -14.58 -11.55
C THR A 206 33.12 -15.14 -11.13
N HIS A 207 33.23 -16.45 -10.99
CA HIS A 207 34.52 -17.11 -10.82
C HIS A 207 35.23 -17.17 -12.17
N VAL A 208 36.15 -16.23 -12.40
CA VAL A 208 37.09 -16.30 -13.51
C VAL A 208 38.33 -17.05 -13.05
N ALA A 209 38.69 -18.14 -13.72
CA ALA A 209 39.93 -18.83 -13.43
C ALA A 209 41.12 -17.90 -13.71
N LEU A 210 42.12 -17.89 -12.83
CA LEU A 210 43.32 -17.04 -12.98
C LEU A 210 44.03 -17.27 -14.33
N THR A 211 43.88 -18.45 -14.92
CA THR A 211 44.38 -18.79 -16.26
C THR A 211 43.73 -17.97 -17.37
N ASP A 212 42.41 -17.76 -17.28
CA ASP A 212 41.65 -17.01 -18.27
C ASP A 212 41.95 -15.52 -18.15
N MET A 213 42.12 -15.04 -16.91
CA MET A 213 42.52 -13.66 -16.62
C MET A 213 43.93 -13.36 -17.17
N ARG A 214 44.86 -14.33 -17.06
CA ARG A 214 46.22 -14.22 -17.64
C ARG A 214 46.20 -14.24 -19.17
N ALA A 215 45.31 -15.02 -19.79
CA ALA A 215 45.16 -15.05 -21.25
C ALA A 215 44.58 -13.73 -21.79
N MET A 216 43.66 -13.10 -21.07
CA MET A 216 43.08 -11.79 -21.43
C MET A 216 44.10 -10.64 -21.30
N LEU A 217 44.90 -10.64 -20.23
CA LEU A 217 45.93 -9.60 -20.01
C LEU A 217 47.20 -9.81 -20.87
N GLY A 218 47.40 -11.00 -21.43
CA GLY A 218 48.53 -11.33 -22.30
C GLY A 218 48.38 -10.86 -23.76
N GLN A 219 47.20 -10.37 -24.16
CA GLN A 219 46.99 -9.82 -25.50
C GLN A 219 47.27 -8.31 -25.51
N THR A 220 48.51 -7.93 -25.80
CA THR A 220 48.84 -6.54 -26.13
C THR A 220 48.02 -6.09 -27.35
N PRO A 221 47.30 -4.96 -27.31
CA PRO A 221 46.49 -4.53 -28.44
C PRO A 221 47.40 -4.25 -29.63
N LYS A 222 47.19 -4.98 -30.73
CA LYS A 222 47.89 -4.78 -32.00
C LYS A 222 47.45 -3.42 -32.54
N LYS A 223 48.35 -2.43 -32.50
CA LYS A 223 48.15 -1.10 -33.11
C LYS A 223 47.87 -1.32 -34.60
N SER A 224 46.64 -1.05 -35.06
CA SER A 224 46.32 -0.99 -36.48
C SER A 224 46.96 0.27 -37.05
N ALA A 225 47.84 0.09 -38.03
CA ALA A 225 48.33 1.15 -38.92
C ALA A 225 47.26 1.50 -39.96
#